data_AF-A0A2Z5WU14-F1
#
_entry.id   AF-A0A2Z5WU14-F1
#
_cell.length_a   1.000
_cell.length_b   1.000
_cell.length_c   1.000
_cell.angle_alpha   90.00
_cell.angle_beta   90.00
_cell.angle_gamma   90.00
#
_symmetry.space_group_name_H-M   'P 1'
#
loop_
_entity.id
_entity.type
_entity.pdbx_description
1 polymer ?
#
loop_
_entity_poly.entity_id
_entity_poly.type
_entity_poly.pdbx_seq_one_letter_code
_entity_poly.pdbx_strand_id
1 'polypeptide(L)'
;MHEVGIPQTLAYVMAAPSEQVPLFSMITNGNSFLFVKVDRQLGIYDFSETYSMLSRTNCLYDVLQILKAIAQIFLQDIQLSK
;
A
#
# COMPACT_ATOMS: atom_id res chain seq x y z
N MET A 1 -2.06 3.20 -20.85
CA MET A 1 -3.01 2.15 -20.41
C MET A 1 -3.64 2.64 -19.13
N HIS A 2 -4.97 2.67 -19.08
CA HIS A 2 -5.77 3.34 -18.05
C HIS A 2 -5.41 2.90 -16.61
N GLU A 3 -5.18 3.86 -15.72
CA GLU A 3 -5.06 3.69 -14.26
C GLU A 3 -6.42 3.37 -13.62
N VAL A 4 -7.09 2.29 -14.03
CA VAL A 4 -8.46 1.94 -13.59
C VAL A 4 -8.54 1.52 -12.11
N GLY A 5 -7.40 1.32 -11.44
CA GLY A 5 -7.35 0.84 -10.06
C GLY A 5 -7.58 1.92 -8.98
N ILE A 6 -7.19 3.18 -9.24
CA ILE A 6 -7.15 4.20 -8.18
C ILE A 6 -8.54 4.50 -7.58
N PRO A 7 -9.59 4.77 -8.39
CA PRO A 7 -10.91 5.05 -7.83
C PRO A 7 -11.50 3.85 -7.08
N GLN A 8 -11.24 2.63 -7.56
CA GLN A 8 -11.73 1.40 -6.94
C GLN A 8 -11.03 1.14 -5.59
N THR A 9 -9.71 1.33 -5.54
CA THR A 9 -8.93 1.20 -4.32
C THR A 9 -9.31 2.26 -3.30
N LEU A 10 -9.50 3.51 -3.73
CA LEU A 10 -9.93 4.59 -2.85
C LEU A 10 -11.34 4.31 -2.29
N ALA A 11 -12.27 3.84 -3.11
CA ALA A 11 -13.60 3.42 -2.65
C ALA A 11 -13.53 2.30 -1.62
N TYR A 12 -12.65 1.31 -1.82
CA TYR A 12 -12.43 0.23 -0.85
C TYR A 12 -11.87 0.74 0.48
N VAL A 13 -10.85 1.61 0.44
CA VAL A 13 -10.23 2.20 1.63
C VAL A 13 -11.23 3.09 2.39
N MET A 14 -12.04 3.87 1.68
CA MET A 14 -13.09 4.70 2.28
C MET A 14 -14.25 3.87 2.86
N ALA A 15 -14.51 2.69 2.32
CA ALA A 15 -15.51 1.76 2.84
C ALA A 15 -14.98 0.87 3.97
N ALA A 16 -13.66 0.89 4.25
CA ALA A 16 -13.09 0.04 5.28
C ALA A 16 -13.67 0.39 6.67
N PRO A 17 -14.06 -0.61 7.49
CA PRO A 17 -14.59 -0.39 8.84
C PRO A 17 -13.50 -0.05 9.86
N SER A 18 -12.26 0.17 9.43
CA SER A 18 -11.15 0.51 10.31
C SER A 18 -11.20 1.98 10.72
N GLU A 19 -11.17 2.24 12.01
CA GLU A 19 -10.99 3.58 12.58
C GLU A 19 -9.51 4.01 12.60
N GLN A 20 -8.58 3.12 12.22
CA GLN A 20 -7.16 3.46 12.16
C GLN A 20 -6.88 4.32 10.94
N VAL A 21 -6.37 5.53 11.19
CA VAL A 21 -5.95 6.50 10.19
C VAL A 21 -4.48 6.83 10.45
N PRO A 22 -3.63 6.98 9.42
CA PRO A 22 -3.91 6.88 7.98
C PRO A 22 -4.00 5.42 7.49
N LEU A 23 -4.88 5.19 6.52
CA LEU A 23 -5.07 3.89 5.88
C LEU A 23 -4.08 3.74 4.73
N PHE A 24 -3.44 2.58 4.65
CA PHE A 24 -2.48 2.27 3.58
C PHE A 24 -3.06 1.18 2.67
N SER A 25 -2.92 1.37 1.36
CA SER A 25 -3.34 0.38 0.37
C SER A 25 -2.27 0.25 -0.72
N MET A 26 -2.30 -0.88 -1.42
CA MET A 26 -1.38 -1.18 -2.50
C MET A 26 -2.18 -1.56 -3.74
N ILE A 27 -1.89 -0.89 -4.85
CA ILE A 27 -2.44 -1.19 -6.16
C ILE A 27 -1.36 -1.93 -6.93
N THR A 28 -1.72 -3.07 -7.51
CA THR A 28 -0.80 -3.86 -8.35
C THR A 28 -1.45 -4.15 -9.69
N ASN A 29 -0.67 -3.95 -10.74
CA ASN A 29 -1.02 -4.26 -12.13
C ASN A 29 0.03 -5.23 -12.67
N GLY A 30 0.12 -6.44 -12.09
CA GLY A 30 0.95 -7.60 -12.50
C GLY A 30 2.47 -7.40 -12.65
N ASN A 31 2.91 -6.16 -12.73
CA ASN A 31 4.19 -5.67 -13.19
C ASN A 31 4.49 -4.27 -12.63
N SER A 32 3.50 -3.60 -12.02
CA SER A 32 3.69 -2.31 -11.34
C SER A 32 3.01 -2.33 -9.98
N PHE A 33 3.64 -1.70 -9.00
CA PHE A 33 3.13 -1.51 -7.65
C PHE A 33 3.04 -0.02 -7.35
N LEU A 34 1.93 0.40 -6.76
CA LEU A 34 1.69 1.76 -6.30
C LEU A 34 1.14 1.69 -4.88
N PHE A 35 1.78 2.38 -3.94
CA PHE A 35 1.28 2.49 -2.58
C PHE A 35 0.48 3.78 -2.46
N VAL A 36 -0.68 3.68 -1.81
CA VAL A 36 -1.57 4.81 -1.57
C VAL A 36 -1.75 4.96 -0.06
N LYS A 37 -1.52 6.17 0.44
CA LYS A 37 -1.82 6.57 1.81
C LYS A 37 -3.06 7.45 1.77
N VAL A 38 -4.07 7.11 2.57
CA VAL A 38 -5.33 7.86 2.65
C VAL A 38 -5.54 8.29 4.09
N ASP A 39 -5.67 9.60 4.28
CA ASP A 39 -6.14 10.18 5.53
C ASP A 39 -7.64 10.45 5.40
N ARG A 40 -8.44 9.55 5.99
CA ARG A 40 -9.90 9.64 5.94
C ARG A 40 -10.46 10.78 6.78
N GLN A 41 -9.72 11.27 7.79
CA GLN A 41 -10.16 12.38 8.64
C GLN A 41 -9.98 13.73 7.92
N LEU A 42 -8.85 13.87 7.22
CA LEU A 42 -8.53 15.08 6.47
C LEU A 42 -9.04 15.05 5.01
N GLY A 43 -9.48 13.89 4.52
CA GLY A 43 -9.96 13.71 3.15
C GLY A 43 -8.87 13.83 2.09
N ILE A 44 -7.60 13.65 2.47
CA ILE A 44 -6.43 13.76 1.60
C ILE A 44 -5.85 12.38 1.33
N TYR A 45 -5.28 12.20 0.15
CA TYR A 45 -4.55 11.01 -0.23
C TYR A 45 -3.23 11.38 -0.89
N ASP A 46 -2.25 10.51 -0.76
CA ASP A 46 -0.94 10.65 -1.38
C ASP A 46 -0.48 9.31 -1.97
N PHE A 47 0.37 9.38 -2.99
CA PHE A 47 0.86 8.25 -3.75
C PHE A 47 2.37 8.10 -3.64
N SER A 48 2.86 6.88 -3.50
CA SER A 48 4.29 6.60 -3.69
C SER A 48 4.66 6.68 -5.18
N GLU A 49 5.97 6.68 -5.47
CA GLU A 49 6.42 6.37 -6.82
C GLU A 49 5.92 4.99 -7.26
N THR A 50 5.70 4.83 -8.57
CA THR A 50 5.30 3.54 -9.15
C THR A 50 6.51 2.64 -9.31
N TYR A 51 6.53 1.54 -8.58
CA TYR A 51 7.57 0.52 -8.71
C TYR A 51 7.23 -0.44 -9.85
N SER A 52 7.96 -0.37 -10.95
CA SER A 52 7.79 -1.29 -12.09
C SER A 52 8.77 -2.46 -12.01
N MET A 53 8.27 -3.68 -12.21
CA MET A 53 9.07 -4.90 -12.36
C MET A 53 9.89 -4.94 -13.66
N LEU A 54 9.48 -4.18 -14.70
CA LEU A 54 10.21 -4.10 -15.98
C LEU A 54 11.24 -2.96 -16.00
N SER A 55 11.37 -2.19 -14.92
CA SER A 55 12.43 -1.20 -14.81
C SER A 55 13.79 -1.90 -14.76
N ARG A 56 14.82 -1.30 -15.39
CA ARG A 56 16.20 -1.84 -15.43
C ARG A 56 16.86 -1.95 -14.04
N THR A 57 16.25 -1.36 -13.02
CA THR A 57 16.65 -1.38 -11.62
C THR A 57 15.87 -2.47 -10.89
N ASN A 58 16.53 -3.22 -9.99
CA ASN A 58 15.96 -4.33 -9.22
C ASN A 58 14.90 -3.88 -8.17
N CYS A 59 13.85 -3.18 -8.59
CA CYS A 59 12.77 -2.70 -7.72
C CYS A 59 11.98 -3.84 -7.04
N LEU A 60 12.09 -5.07 -7.57
CA LEU A 60 11.59 -6.29 -6.92
C LEU A 60 12.21 -6.49 -5.54
N TYR A 61 13.49 -6.20 -5.37
CA TYR A 61 14.17 -6.33 -4.09
C TYR A 61 13.63 -5.33 -3.07
N ASP A 62 13.39 -4.09 -3.51
CA ASP A 62 12.84 -3.03 -2.66
C ASP A 62 11.40 -3.35 -2.22
N VAL A 63 10.55 -3.82 -3.14
CA VAL A 63 9.18 -4.25 -2.83
C VAL A 63 9.19 -5.42 -1.83
N LEU A 64 10.07 -6.39 -2.02
CA LEU A 64 10.16 -7.56 -1.14
C LEU A 64 10.70 -7.18 0.25
N GLN A 65 11.59 -6.19 0.32
CA GLN A 65 12.10 -5.63 1.57
C GLN A 65 11.00 -4.88 2.34
N ILE A 66 10.16 -4.10 1.65
CA ILE A 66 8.99 -3.42 2.22
C ILE A 66 7.98 -4.45 2.76
N LEU A 67 7.63 -5.46 1.96
CA LEU A 67 6.70 -6.52 2.40
C LEU A 67 7.22 -7.28 3.63
N LYS A 68 8.53 -7.56 3.67
CA LYS A 68 9.16 -8.21 4.82
C LYS A 68 9.14 -7.33 6.07
N ALA A 69 9.37 -6.03 5.94
CA ALA A 69 9.28 -5.08 7.05
C ALA A 69 7.85 -4.99 7.59
N ILE A 70 6.84 -4.91 6.72
CA ILE A 70 5.42 -4.92 7.11
C ILE A 70 5.09 -6.22 7.86
N ALA A 71 5.51 -7.37 7.35
CA ALA A 71 5.29 -8.65 8.02
C ALA A 71 5.94 -8.71 9.41
N GLN A 72 7.14 -8.16 9.57
CA GLN A 72 7.82 -8.09 10.87
C GLN A 72 7.09 -7.19 11.88
N ILE A 73 6.54 -6.06 11.44
CA ILE A 73 5.73 -5.18 12.30
C ILE A 73 4.50 -5.93 12.80
N PHE A 74 3.75 -6.60 11.92
CA PHE A 74 2.60 -7.41 12.31
C PHE A 74 2.97 -8.57 13.25
N LEU A 75 4.12 -9.22 13.02
CA LEU A 75 4.63 -10.28 13.89
C LEU A 75 5.04 -9.75 15.28
N GLN A 76 5.54 -8.53 15.39
CA GLN A 76 5.86 -7.88 16.67
C GLN A 76 4.61 -7.41 17.41
N ASP A 77 3.61 -6.85 16.72
CA ASP A 77 2.34 -6.45 17.33
C ASP A 77 1.60 -7.67 17.93
N ILE A 78 1.68 -8.84 17.28
CA ILE A 78 1.10 -10.10 17.80
C ILE A 78 1.81 -10.56 19.09
N GLN A 79 3.10 -10.26 19.28
CA GLN A 79 3.85 -10.66 20.48
C GLN A 79 3.64 -9.70 21.66
N LEU A 80 3.33 -8.42 21.42
CA LEU A 80 3.02 -7.46 22.50
C LEU A 80 1.60 -7.58 23.06
N SER A 81 0.71 -8.31 22.40
CA SER A 81 -0.67 -8.55 22.86
C SER A 81 -0.83 -9.86 23.67
N LYS A 82 0.27 -10.50 24.10
CA LYS A 82 0.28 -11.70 24.94
C LYS A 82 0.83 -11.44 26.34
#